data_AF-A0A328C2T9-F1
#
_entry.id   AF-A0A328C2T9-F1
#
_cell.length_a   1.000
_cell.length_b   1.000
_cell.length_c   1.000
_cell.angle_alpha   90.00
_cell.angle_beta   90.00
_cell.angle_gamma   90.00
#
_symmetry.space_group_name_H-M   'P 1'
#
loop_
_entity.id
_entity.type
_entity.pdbx_description
1 polymer ?
#
loop_
_entity_poly.entity_id
_entity_poly.type
_entity_poly.pdbx_seq_one_letter_code
_entity_poly.pdbx_strand_id
1 'polypeptide(L)'
;MDRFGTTEFRELVGVHEAPAISIYMPVERREMTGKVNRLKLRGHIDEVEGRLRAADLLNEEERRRLLESLYAMAEERDFWNHSGEGVAIFASPSFQKVYRLPRSFEDEVVVGDNFHTRPLLGMLAMPESYWVLAVGEEEVNLWEGSASGARPVEVENLPHSLRDALMLEEEKGQDGMKLRSAQGPRGRGGGFMSPMVHGHGGGREQHKAYLKQYFSQVAEAIAEYLGDARGPLILAAVDYCHPLFHEAARHSGLTQLVNEGIEGNVHYWSDAEIHQRAWPMVEAQASERVDRALALWERNFGKGAVEIDLAQIARMVVEGRVHMLLLDEEAHLLGDFDRELGQVHEVNGDSDEVDQAMAKDVYDELAEAVIEMGGEVVVLPRERMPSQTGLGAILRGGDTPIPPRA
;
A
#
# COMPACT_ATOMS: atom_id res chain seq x y z
N MET A 1 -4.19 -10.28 -9.30
CA MET A 1 -4.86 -9.63 -8.17
C MET A 1 -4.86 -8.14 -8.43
N ASP A 2 -5.88 -7.45 -7.93
CA ASP A 2 -6.08 -6.03 -8.21
C ASP A 2 -5.45 -5.19 -7.09
N ARG A 3 -4.95 -4.00 -7.46
CA ARG A 3 -4.49 -3.00 -6.50
C ARG A 3 -5.71 -2.32 -5.88
N PHE A 4 -5.67 -2.14 -4.57
CA PHE A 4 -6.69 -1.40 -3.85
C PHE A 4 -6.07 -0.60 -2.72
N GLY A 5 -6.25 0.71 -2.74
CA GLY A 5 -6.11 1.52 -1.54
C GLY A 5 -6.85 2.84 -1.62
N THR A 6 -6.22 3.93 -1.19
CA THR A 6 -6.93 5.20 -0.92
C THR A 6 -7.55 5.79 -2.18
N THR A 7 -6.90 5.64 -3.34
CA THR A 7 -7.42 6.17 -4.62
C THR A 7 -8.66 5.40 -5.07
N GLU A 8 -8.57 4.07 -5.11
CA GLU A 8 -9.70 3.19 -5.48
C GLU A 8 -10.85 3.30 -4.47
N PHE A 9 -10.53 3.44 -3.19
CA PHE A 9 -11.52 3.68 -2.14
C PHE A 9 -12.28 4.99 -2.37
N ARG A 10 -11.57 6.10 -2.62
CA ARG A 10 -12.20 7.40 -2.93
C ARG A 10 -13.07 7.35 -4.18
N GLU A 11 -12.67 6.59 -5.20
CA GLU A 11 -13.49 6.42 -6.40
C GLU A 11 -14.82 5.75 -6.08
N LEU A 12 -14.82 4.67 -5.28
CA LEU A 12 -16.04 3.98 -4.87
C LEU A 12 -16.95 4.89 -4.05
N VAL A 13 -16.37 5.60 -3.08
CA VAL A 13 -17.07 6.57 -2.24
C VAL A 13 -17.70 7.70 -3.06
N GLY A 14 -17.01 8.18 -4.09
CA GLY A 14 -17.47 9.27 -4.94
C GLY A 14 -18.62 8.89 -5.89
N VAL A 15 -19.01 7.62 -5.94
CA VAL A 15 -20.16 7.17 -6.72
C VAL A 15 -21.44 7.35 -5.89
N HIS A 16 -22.23 8.35 -6.27
CA HIS A 16 -23.55 8.64 -5.70
C HIS A 16 -24.64 8.27 -6.70
N GLU A 17 -24.78 6.98 -7.01
CA GLU A 17 -25.80 6.47 -7.94
C GLU A 17 -26.49 5.22 -7.37
N ALA A 18 -27.76 5.37 -7.01
CA ALA A 18 -28.60 4.27 -6.57
C ALA A 18 -29.25 3.53 -7.77
N PRO A 19 -29.48 2.21 -7.67
CA PRO A 19 -29.03 1.34 -6.57
C PRO A 19 -27.54 1.03 -6.68
N ALA A 20 -26.84 1.14 -5.56
CA ALA A 20 -25.46 0.75 -5.38
C ALA A 20 -25.40 -0.66 -4.79
N ILE A 21 -24.94 -1.60 -5.61
CA ILE A 21 -24.78 -3.01 -5.26
C ILE A 21 -23.35 -3.24 -4.81
N SER A 22 -23.16 -3.85 -3.65
CA SER A 22 -21.87 -4.32 -3.13
C SER A 22 -21.96 -5.80 -2.81
N ILE A 23 -21.09 -6.61 -3.39
CA ILE A 23 -21.01 -8.06 -3.15
C ILE A 23 -19.61 -8.39 -2.67
N TYR A 24 -19.52 -9.06 -1.52
CA TYR A 24 -18.29 -9.60 -0.97
C TYR A 24 -18.39 -11.11 -0.87
N MET A 25 -17.32 -11.82 -1.26
CA MET A 25 -17.28 -13.27 -1.10
C MET A 25 -15.85 -13.81 -1.00
N PRO A 26 -15.64 -14.91 -0.26
CA PRO A 26 -14.40 -15.65 -0.28
C PRO A 26 -14.21 -16.41 -1.59
N VAL A 27 -12.96 -16.61 -2.00
CA VAL A 27 -12.59 -17.37 -3.20
C VAL A 27 -11.92 -18.68 -2.80
N GLU A 28 -12.47 -19.79 -3.28
CA GLU A 28 -11.86 -21.11 -3.08
C GLU A 28 -10.73 -21.37 -4.08
N ARG A 29 -9.49 -21.09 -3.66
CA ARG A 29 -8.26 -21.22 -4.48
C ARG A 29 -7.97 -22.63 -5.00
N ARG A 30 -8.42 -23.68 -4.30
CA ARG A 30 -8.10 -25.08 -4.64
C ARG A 30 -8.98 -25.65 -5.76
N GLU A 31 -9.95 -24.88 -6.25
CA GLU A 31 -10.92 -25.35 -7.22
C GLU A 31 -10.54 -24.90 -8.64
N MET A 32 -9.84 -25.78 -9.37
CA MET A 32 -9.24 -25.49 -10.68
C MET A 32 -10.21 -25.05 -11.78
N THR A 33 -11.53 -25.25 -11.60
CA THR A 33 -12.51 -24.92 -12.64
C THR A 33 -13.30 -23.64 -12.35
N GLY A 34 -13.10 -23.01 -11.19
CA GLY A 34 -13.85 -21.86 -10.69
C GLY A 34 -15.36 -22.10 -10.57
N LYS A 35 -15.86 -23.33 -10.75
CA LYS A 35 -17.29 -23.67 -10.74
C LYS A 35 -17.95 -23.38 -9.41
N VAL A 36 -17.28 -23.62 -8.29
CA VAL A 36 -17.82 -23.33 -6.95
C VAL A 36 -17.98 -21.84 -6.77
N ASN A 37 -16.94 -21.07 -7.10
CA ASN A 37 -16.96 -19.61 -6.98
C ASN A 37 -18.01 -18.99 -7.92
N ARG A 38 -18.13 -19.50 -9.16
CA ARG A 38 -19.22 -19.12 -10.08
C ARG A 38 -20.60 -19.36 -9.51
N LEU A 39 -20.82 -20.52 -8.92
CA LEU A 39 -22.12 -20.87 -8.36
C LEU A 39 -22.48 -19.97 -7.17
N LYS A 40 -21.51 -19.66 -6.31
CA LYS A 40 -21.69 -18.71 -5.20
C LYS A 40 -22.05 -17.32 -5.72
N LEU A 41 -21.26 -16.77 -6.66
CA LEU A 41 -21.55 -15.45 -7.22
C LEU A 41 -22.93 -15.39 -7.89
N ARG A 42 -23.35 -16.45 -8.59
CA ARG A 42 -24.71 -16.52 -9.15
C ARG A 42 -25.78 -16.46 -8.07
N GLY A 43 -25.59 -17.16 -6.95
CA GLY A 43 -26.49 -17.06 -5.80
C GLY A 43 -26.57 -15.64 -5.24
N HIS A 44 -25.45 -14.93 -5.15
CA HIS A 44 -25.42 -13.53 -4.73
C HIS A 44 -26.12 -12.60 -5.72
N ILE A 45 -25.97 -12.83 -7.03
CA ILE A 45 -26.69 -12.07 -8.07
C ILE A 45 -28.21 -12.34 -8.00
N ASP A 46 -28.63 -13.59 -7.76
CA ASP A 46 -30.03 -13.94 -7.53
C ASP A 46 -30.61 -13.21 -6.31
N GLU A 47 -29.83 -13.07 -5.23
CA GLU A 47 -30.21 -12.30 -4.04
C GLU A 47 -30.35 -10.80 -4.35
N VAL A 48 -29.39 -10.22 -5.07
CA VAL A 48 -29.47 -8.83 -5.54
C VAL A 48 -30.74 -8.61 -6.36
N GLU A 49 -31.05 -9.50 -7.31
CA GLU A 49 -32.27 -9.43 -8.10
C GLU A 49 -33.53 -9.42 -7.23
N GLY A 50 -33.57 -10.28 -6.21
CA GLY A 50 -34.67 -10.34 -5.25
C GLY A 50 -34.87 -9.03 -4.50
N ARG A 51 -33.78 -8.42 -4.01
CA ARG A 51 -33.82 -7.14 -3.29
C ARG A 51 -34.23 -5.98 -4.19
N LEU A 52 -33.68 -5.89 -5.40
CA LEU A 52 -34.03 -4.87 -6.39
C LEU A 52 -35.51 -4.92 -6.78
N ARG A 53 -36.08 -6.13 -6.94
CA ARG A 53 -37.51 -6.32 -7.24
C ARG A 53 -38.39 -5.93 -6.05
N ALA A 54 -38.00 -6.29 -4.83
CA ALA A 54 -38.79 -6.01 -3.64
C ALA A 54 -38.89 -4.50 -3.34
N ALA A 55 -37.82 -3.75 -3.59
CA ALA A 55 -37.75 -2.31 -3.35
C ALA A 55 -38.16 -1.45 -4.56
N ASP A 56 -38.50 -2.05 -5.71
CA ASP A 56 -38.90 -1.37 -6.96
C ASP A 56 -37.90 -0.28 -7.42
N LEU A 57 -36.60 -0.53 -7.22
CA LEU A 57 -35.54 0.48 -7.41
C LEU A 57 -35.19 0.73 -8.89
N LEU A 58 -35.51 -0.21 -9.78
CA LEU A 58 -35.19 -0.15 -11.21
C LEU A 58 -36.32 -0.73 -12.05
N ASN A 59 -36.55 -0.15 -13.22
CA ASN A 59 -37.46 -0.75 -14.19
C ASN A 59 -36.90 -2.07 -14.75
N GLU A 60 -37.76 -2.87 -15.38
CA GLU A 60 -37.40 -4.21 -15.88
C GLU A 60 -36.19 -4.21 -16.82
N GLU A 61 -36.09 -3.21 -17.71
CA GLU A 61 -35.03 -3.15 -18.71
C GLU A 61 -33.68 -2.74 -18.13
N GLU A 62 -33.66 -1.80 -17.18
CA GLU A 62 -32.47 -1.38 -16.45
C GLU A 62 -31.97 -2.50 -15.55
N ARG A 63 -32.87 -3.11 -14.76
CA ARG A 63 -32.52 -4.22 -13.88
C ARG A 63 -31.97 -5.40 -14.68
N ARG A 64 -32.60 -5.77 -15.79
CA ARG A 64 -32.11 -6.84 -16.68
C ARG A 64 -30.70 -6.53 -17.20
N ARG A 65 -30.45 -5.30 -17.67
CA ARG A 65 -29.13 -4.90 -18.19
C ARG A 65 -28.03 -4.99 -17.12
N LEU A 66 -28.32 -4.50 -15.91
CA LEU A 66 -27.39 -4.53 -14.77
C LEU A 66 -27.04 -5.98 -14.39
N LEU A 67 -28.06 -6.83 -14.21
CA LEU A 67 -27.86 -8.24 -13.84
C LEU A 67 -27.19 -9.06 -14.95
N GLU A 68 -27.51 -8.80 -16.23
CA GLU A 68 -26.85 -9.46 -17.37
C GLU A 68 -25.34 -9.21 -17.37
N SER A 69 -24.90 -7.99 -17.03
CA SER A 69 -23.48 -7.65 -16.91
C SER A 69 -22.79 -8.45 -15.79
N LEU A 70 -23.43 -8.55 -14.61
CA LEU A 70 -22.91 -9.32 -13.49
C LEU A 70 -22.84 -10.83 -13.79
N TYR A 71 -23.88 -11.37 -14.41
CA TYR A 71 -23.89 -12.77 -14.84
C TYR A 71 -22.84 -13.08 -15.90
N ALA A 72 -22.63 -12.18 -16.86
CA ALA A 72 -21.60 -12.33 -17.88
C ALA A 72 -20.20 -12.42 -17.25
N MET A 73 -19.89 -11.51 -16.33
CA MET A 73 -18.65 -11.52 -15.56
C MET A 73 -18.47 -12.82 -14.77
N ALA A 74 -19.54 -13.29 -14.09
CA ALA A 74 -19.47 -14.53 -13.32
C ALA A 74 -19.05 -15.73 -14.19
N GLU A 75 -19.45 -15.78 -15.46
CA GLU A 75 -19.12 -16.88 -16.36
C GLU A 75 -17.70 -16.78 -16.97
N GLU A 76 -16.99 -15.66 -16.79
CA GLU A 76 -15.61 -15.51 -17.26
C GLU A 76 -14.65 -16.43 -16.50
N ARG A 77 -14.03 -17.39 -17.18
CA ARG A 77 -13.09 -18.33 -16.54
C ARG A 77 -11.83 -17.66 -16.04
N ASP A 78 -11.29 -16.71 -16.81
CA ASP A 78 -10.02 -16.04 -16.48
C ASP A 78 -10.13 -15.14 -15.25
N PHE A 79 -11.34 -14.65 -14.97
CA PHE A 79 -11.68 -13.94 -13.73
C PHE A 79 -11.33 -14.79 -12.50
N TRP A 80 -11.75 -16.06 -12.49
CA TRP A 80 -11.54 -16.99 -11.37
C TRP A 80 -10.15 -17.60 -11.32
N ASN A 81 -9.48 -17.76 -12.47
CA ASN A 81 -8.14 -18.37 -12.55
C ASN A 81 -7.03 -17.55 -11.85
N HIS A 82 -7.25 -16.25 -11.64
CA HIS A 82 -6.28 -15.31 -11.01
C HIS A 82 -6.86 -14.57 -9.81
N SER A 83 -7.91 -15.12 -9.21
CA SER A 83 -8.58 -14.53 -8.06
C SER A 83 -7.70 -14.62 -6.80
N GLY A 84 -7.77 -13.61 -5.94
CA GLY A 84 -7.02 -13.56 -4.68
C GLY A 84 -7.58 -14.53 -3.62
N GLU A 85 -7.74 -14.08 -2.39
CA GLU A 85 -8.49 -14.83 -1.34
C GLU A 85 -9.96 -14.42 -1.28
N GLY A 86 -10.28 -13.24 -1.79
CA GLY A 86 -11.63 -12.69 -1.80
C GLY A 86 -11.91 -11.84 -3.04
N VAL A 87 -13.19 -11.62 -3.30
CA VAL A 87 -13.69 -10.77 -4.38
C VAL A 87 -14.67 -9.76 -3.79
N ALA A 88 -14.50 -8.50 -4.20
CA ALA A 88 -15.46 -7.41 -3.96
C ALA A 88 -15.96 -6.89 -5.31
N ILE A 89 -17.28 -6.85 -5.51
CA ILE A 89 -17.94 -6.37 -6.74
C ILE A 89 -18.84 -5.21 -6.38
N PHE A 90 -18.69 -4.11 -7.13
CA PHE A 90 -19.47 -2.89 -7.00
C PHE A 90 -20.18 -2.62 -8.32
N ALA A 91 -21.50 -2.40 -8.28
CA ALA A 91 -22.27 -2.11 -9.48
C ALA A 91 -23.43 -1.14 -9.23
N SER A 92 -23.61 -0.20 -10.16
CA SER A 92 -24.75 0.69 -10.29
C SER A 92 -25.14 0.77 -11.77
N PRO A 93 -26.22 1.47 -12.16
CA PRO A 93 -26.63 1.56 -13.57
C PRO A 93 -25.53 2.05 -14.54
N SER A 94 -24.63 2.92 -14.09
CA SER A 94 -23.56 3.49 -14.91
C SER A 94 -22.13 3.14 -14.45
N PHE A 95 -21.98 2.46 -13.31
CA PHE A 95 -20.69 2.09 -12.74
C PHE A 95 -20.59 0.58 -12.51
N GLN A 96 -19.44 -0.01 -12.81
CA GLN A 96 -19.14 -1.38 -12.40
C GLN A 96 -17.65 -1.52 -12.15
N LYS A 97 -17.28 -2.05 -10.98
CA LYS A 97 -15.89 -2.32 -10.64
C LYS A 97 -15.75 -3.59 -9.83
N VAL A 98 -14.63 -4.27 -10.02
CA VAL A 98 -14.36 -5.56 -9.39
C VAL A 98 -12.94 -5.59 -8.89
N TYR A 99 -12.78 -6.08 -7.67
CA TYR A 99 -11.49 -6.21 -7.01
C TYR A 99 -11.26 -7.64 -6.54
N ARG A 100 -10.22 -8.29 -7.05
CA ARG A 100 -9.69 -9.59 -6.62
C ARG A 100 -8.58 -9.35 -5.62
N LEU A 101 -8.90 -9.53 -4.35
CA LEU A 101 -8.10 -9.03 -3.24
C LEU A 101 -7.43 -10.18 -2.47
N PRO A 102 -6.25 -9.94 -1.87
CA PRO A 102 -5.48 -10.97 -1.17
C PRO A 102 -6.03 -11.32 0.21
N ARG A 103 -7.14 -10.71 0.65
CA ARG A 103 -7.85 -11.03 1.89
C ARG A 103 -9.16 -11.77 1.56
N SER A 104 -9.50 -12.75 2.38
CA SER A 104 -10.83 -13.38 2.34
C SER A 104 -11.87 -12.45 2.96
N PHE A 105 -13.09 -12.46 2.41
CA PHE A 105 -14.25 -11.76 2.98
C PHE A 105 -15.26 -12.76 3.53
N GLU A 106 -16.17 -12.28 4.37
CA GLU A 106 -17.42 -12.98 4.62
C GLU A 106 -18.34 -12.86 3.38
N ASP A 107 -19.23 -13.83 3.19
CA ASP A 107 -20.24 -13.75 2.13
C ASP A 107 -21.27 -12.67 2.51
N GLU A 108 -21.33 -11.59 1.75
CA GLU A 108 -22.19 -10.44 2.03
C GLU A 108 -22.71 -9.80 0.75
N VAL A 109 -24.00 -9.45 0.75
CA VAL A 109 -24.67 -8.72 -0.33
C VAL A 109 -25.38 -7.51 0.27
N VAL A 110 -25.07 -6.34 -0.27
CA VAL A 110 -25.68 -5.07 0.12
C VAL A 110 -26.21 -4.37 -1.14
N VAL A 111 -27.44 -3.85 -1.03
CA VAL A 111 -28.06 -2.99 -2.05
C VAL A 111 -28.56 -1.76 -1.30
N GLY A 112 -28.00 -0.60 -1.62
CA GLY A 112 -28.35 0.67 -0.98
C GLY A 112 -28.13 1.84 -1.92
N ASP A 113 -28.02 3.04 -1.36
CA ASP A 113 -27.81 4.26 -2.16
C ASP A 113 -26.35 4.55 -2.50
N ASN A 114 -25.42 4.04 -1.69
CA ASN A 114 -23.97 4.14 -1.88
C ASN A 114 -23.32 2.76 -1.72
N PHE A 115 -22.09 2.61 -2.21
CA PHE A 115 -21.36 1.35 -2.05
C PHE A 115 -21.00 1.09 -0.59
N HIS A 116 -21.18 -0.15 -0.15
CA HIS A 116 -20.72 -0.62 1.16
C HIS A 116 -19.22 -0.88 1.07
N THR A 117 -18.37 0.07 1.46
CA THR A 117 -16.90 -0.01 1.29
C THR A 117 -16.15 -0.46 2.55
N ARG A 118 -16.86 -0.56 3.67
CA ARG A 118 -16.31 -0.89 4.99
C ARG A 118 -15.40 -2.13 5.04
N PRO A 119 -15.74 -3.30 4.43
CA PRO A 119 -14.85 -4.46 4.45
C PRO A 119 -13.47 -4.20 3.83
N LEU A 120 -13.34 -3.12 3.04
CA LEU A 120 -12.10 -2.69 2.41
C LEU A 120 -11.28 -1.70 3.25
N LEU A 121 -11.84 -1.12 4.32
CA LEU A 121 -11.11 -0.19 5.18
C LEU A 121 -9.87 -0.80 5.83
N GLY A 122 -9.96 -2.07 6.24
CA GLY A 122 -8.80 -2.80 6.78
C GLY A 122 -7.65 -2.91 5.77
N MET A 123 -7.95 -2.82 4.46
CA MET A 123 -6.91 -2.78 3.42
C MET A 123 -6.19 -1.42 3.36
N LEU A 124 -6.82 -0.34 3.81
CA LEU A 124 -6.19 0.97 3.93
C LEU A 124 -5.19 1.05 5.08
N ALA A 125 -5.28 0.14 6.06
CA ALA A 125 -4.31 0.03 7.15
C ALA A 125 -2.96 -0.54 6.68
N MET A 126 -2.97 -1.30 5.57
CA MET A 126 -1.77 -1.83 4.93
C MET A 126 -1.31 -0.88 3.81
N PRO A 127 0.00 -0.77 3.57
CA PRO A 127 0.48 -0.02 2.42
C PRO A 127 0.06 -0.72 1.12
N GLU A 128 -0.46 0.05 0.16
CA GLU A 128 -0.88 -0.44 -1.16
C GLU A 128 0.22 -1.18 -1.93
N SER A 129 1.42 -0.61 -1.84
CA SER A 129 2.64 -1.15 -2.40
C SER A 129 3.74 -1.13 -1.34
N TYR A 130 4.70 -2.02 -1.48
CA TYR A 130 6.00 -1.95 -0.82
C TYR A 130 7.08 -2.21 -1.85
N TRP A 131 8.32 -1.93 -1.50
CA TRP A 131 9.46 -2.17 -2.37
C TRP A 131 10.52 -3.00 -1.68
N VAL A 132 11.22 -3.81 -2.47
CA VAL A 132 12.42 -4.53 -2.02
C VAL A 132 13.56 -4.10 -2.92
N LEU A 133 14.58 -3.48 -2.35
CA LEU A 133 15.78 -3.08 -3.05
C LEU A 133 16.89 -4.07 -2.72
N ALA A 134 17.24 -4.92 -3.69
CA ALA A 134 18.43 -5.75 -3.58
C ALA A 134 19.64 -4.96 -4.05
N VAL A 135 20.63 -4.76 -3.19
CA VAL A 135 21.84 -4.01 -3.52
C VAL A 135 23.07 -4.83 -3.19
N GLY A 136 23.87 -5.09 -4.22
CA GLY A 136 25.21 -5.66 -4.16
C GLY A 136 26.20 -4.83 -4.96
N GLU A 137 27.47 -5.26 -4.96
CA GLU A 137 28.52 -4.59 -5.76
C GLU A 137 28.36 -4.82 -7.27
N GLU A 138 27.86 -5.99 -7.66
CA GLU A 138 27.76 -6.40 -9.06
C GLU A 138 26.37 -6.15 -9.66
N GLU A 139 25.34 -5.99 -8.83
CA GLU A 139 23.95 -5.86 -9.27
C GLU A 139 23.09 -5.06 -8.28
N VAL A 140 22.14 -4.31 -8.84
CA VAL A 140 21.01 -3.69 -8.13
C VAL A 140 19.71 -4.09 -8.81
N ASN A 141 18.73 -4.52 -8.01
CA ASN A 141 17.39 -4.83 -8.50
C ASN A 141 16.34 -4.24 -7.56
N LEU A 142 15.23 -3.75 -8.12
CA LEU A 142 14.08 -3.28 -7.36
C LEU A 142 12.86 -4.15 -7.70
N TRP A 143 12.14 -4.57 -6.67
CA TRP A 143 10.81 -5.15 -6.81
C TRP A 143 9.78 -4.20 -6.24
N GLU A 144 8.63 -4.08 -6.91
CA GLU A 144 7.41 -3.55 -6.34
C GLU A 144 6.53 -4.74 -5.94
N GLY A 145 6.05 -4.73 -4.71
CA GLY A 145 5.13 -5.75 -4.21
C GLY A 145 3.86 -5.16 -3.60
N SER A 146 2.88 -6.02 -3.43
CA SER A 146 1.64 -5.78 -2.68
C SER A 146 1.31 -7.03 -1.87
N ALA A 147 0.19 -7.02 -1.15
CA ALA A 147 -0.32 -8.20 -0.45
C ALA A 147 -0.53 -9.43 -1.36
N SER A 148 -0.47 -9.26 -2.69
CA SER A 148 -0.66 -10.33 -3.67
C SER A 148 0.62 -11.00 -4.19
N GLY A 149 1.78 -10.37 -4.00
CA GLY A 149 3.03 -10.80 -4.62
C GLY A 149 3.99 -9.65 -4.87
N ALA A 150 5.15 -9.96 -5.45
CA ALA A 150 6.15 -8.99 -5.88
C ALA A 150 6.46 -9.17 -7.37
N ARG A 151 6.94 -8.12 -8.03
CA ARG A 151 7.42 -8.15 -9.41
C ARG A 151 8.62 -7.22 -9.59
N PRO A 152 9.58 -7.53 -10.46
CA PRO A 152 10.68 -6.62 -10.74
C PRO A 152 10.17 -5.36 -11.44
N VAL A 153 10.82 -4.24 -11.16
CA VAL A 153 10.57 -2.94 -11.81
C VAL A 153 11.88 -2.34 -12.27
N GLU A 154 11.87 -1.76 -13.48
CA GLU A 154 13.01 -1.01 -14.00
C GLU A 154 12.91 0.44 -13.53
N VAL A 155 14.04 0.98 -13.07
CA VAL A 155 14.17 2.36 -12.61
C VAL A 155 15.12 3.09 -13.54
N GLU A 156 14.68 4.24 -14.06
CA GLU A 156 15.51 5.07 -14.92
C GLU A 156 16.71 5.61 -14.15
N ASN A 157 17.89 5.63 -14.78
CA ASN A 157 19.16 6.09 -14.18
C ASN A 157 19.64 5.32 -12.93
N LEU A 158 19.07 4.15 -12.63
CA LEU A 158 19.57 3.29 -11.58
C LEU A 158 20.87 2.60 -12.05
N PRO A 159 22.01 2.78 -11.34
CA PRO A 159 23.25 2.12 -11.73
C PRO A 159 23.12 0.60 -11.62
N HIS A 160 23.66 -0.13 -12.60
CA HIS A 160 23.58 -1.58 -12.60
C HIS A 160 24.54 -2.22 -11.60
N SER A 161 25.67 -1.57 -11.30
CA SER A 161 26.71 -2.08 -10.41
C SER A 161 27.58 -0.95 -9.84
N LEU A 162 28.43 -1.28 -8.87
CA LEU A 162 29.48 -0.39 -8.35
C LEU A 162 30.41 0.12 -9.46
N ARG A 163 30.75 -0.77 -10.41
CA ARG A 163 31.65 -0.43 -11.53
C ARG A 163 31.00 0.56 -12.49
N ASP A 164 29.73 0.33 -12.81
CA ASP A 164 28.91 1.18 -13.65
C ASP A 164 28.76 2.58 -13.04
N ALA A 165 28.37 2.65 -11.76
CA ALA A 165 28.19 3.91 -11.02
C ALA A 165 29.46 4.76 -10.91
N LEU A 166 30.64 4.13 -10.89
CA LEU A 166 31.92 4.79 -10.74
C LEU A 166 32.69 4.94 -12.06
N MET A 167 32.12 4.49 -13.19
CA MET A 167 32.74 4.49 -14.51
C MET A 167 34.15 3.88 -14.48
N LEU A 168 34.33 2.78 -13.74
CA LEU A 168 35.62 2.11 -13.63
C LEU A 168 35.93 1.37 -14.94
N GLU A 169 37.09 1.67 -15.55
CA GLU A 169 37.51 1.01 -16.78
C GLU A 169 37.61 -0.52 -16.61
N GLU A 170 37.19 -1.28 -17.62
CA GLU A 170 37.55 -2.69 -17.71
C GLU A 170 39.07 -2.81 -17.81
N GLU A 171 39.73 -3.36 -16.79
CA GLU A 171 41.03 -3.97 -17.00
C GLU A 171 40.81 -5.18 -17.93
N LYS A 172 40.83 -4.94 -19.24
CA LYS A 172 40.91 -6.01 -20.24
C LYS A 172 42.11 -6.87 -19.85
N GLY A 173 41.83 -8.08 -19.40
CA GLY A 173 42.82 -9.01 -18.88
C GLY A 173 44.04 -9.05 -19.78
N GLN A 174 45.17 -8.61 -19.25
CA GLN A 174 46.48 -8.89 -19.84
C GLN A 174 46.82 -10.35 -19.56
N ASP A 175 46.04 -11.26 -20.13
CA ASP A 175 46.34 -12.68 -20.12
C ASP A 175 47.42 -12.98 -21.16
N GLY A 176 48.66 -13.04 -20.68
CA GLY A 176 49.57 -14.11 -21.07
C GLY A 176 50.16 -14.07 -22.48
N MET A 177 50.79 -12.96 -22.88
CA MET A 177 51.79 -13.04 -23.96
C MET A 177 53.03 -13.77 -23.45
N LYS A 178 53.04 -15.09 -23.71
CA LYS A 178 54.12 -16.02 -23.38
C LYS A 178 55.48 -15.53 -23.89
N LEU A 179 56.42 -15.45 -22.95
CA LEU A 179 57.78 -15.96 -23.02
C LEU A 179 58.47 -15.89 -24.40
N ARG A 180 59.34 -14.89 -24.59
CA ARG A 180 60.59 -15.08 -25.34
C ARG A 180 61.75 -14.41 -24.60
N SER A 181 62.58 -15.26 -24.01
CA SER A 181 63.95 -14.94 -23.62
C SER A 181 64.77 -14.59 -24.87
N ALA A 182 65.39 -13.42 -24.87
CA ALA A 182 66.58 -13.14 -25.67
C ALA A 182 67.41 -12.05 -24.99
N GLN A 183 68.68 -12.37 -24.74
CA GLN A 183 69.71 -11.49 -24.20
C GLN A 183 70.10 -10.37 -25.19
N GLY A 184 70.47 -9.19 -24.67
CA GLY A 184 71.41 -8.26 -25.31
C GLY A 184 70.95 -6.80 -25.43
N PRO A 185 71.88 -5.81 -25.54
CA PRO A 185 72.06 -4.81 -24.48
C PRO A 185 71.89 -3.33 -24.89
N ARG A 186 71.65 -2.48 -23.87
CA ARG A 186 71.83 -1.01 -23.79
C ARG A 186 71.20 -0.15 -24.89
N GLY A 187 70.15 0.60 -24.50
CA GLY A 187 69.64 1.75 -25.24
C GLY A 187 68.93 2.73 -24.29
N ARG A 188 69.26 4.01 -24.43
CA ARG A 188 68.87 5.15 -23.58
C ARG A 188 67.63 5.84 -24.19
N GLY A 189 66.71 6.31 -23.34
CA GLY A 189 65.50 7.07 -23.72
C GLY A 189 64.25 6.22 -23.53
N GLY A 190 63.17 6.65 -22.90
CA GLY A 190 62.74 7.94 -22.42
C GLY A 190 61.21 7.83 -22.27
N GLY A 191 60.69 8.12 -21.09
CA GLY A 191 59.28 8.42 -20.82
C GLY A 191 58.25 7.32 -21.09
N PHE A 192 57.80 6.64 -20.04
CA PHE A 192 56.39 6.44 -19.73
C PHE A 192 56.32 6.12 -18.23
N MET A 193 55.87 7.10 -17.44
CA MET A 193 55.52 6.87 -16.03
C MET A 193 54.23 6.03 -16.04
N SER A 194 54.34 4.72 -15.83
CA SER A 194 53.23 3.96 -15.31
C SER A 194 52.91 4.52 -13.92
N PRO A 195 51.65 4.89 -13.61
CA PRO A 195 51.29 5.24 -12.24
C PRO A 195 51.55 4.00 -11.39
N MET A 196 52.53 4.12 -10.50
CA MET A 196 52.80 3.11 -9.49
C MET A 196 51.58 3.06 -8.56
N VAL A 197 50.70 2.09 -8.78
CA VAL A 197 49.67 1.69 -7.81
C VAL A 197 50.40 1.13 -6.60
N HIS A 198 50.70 2.01 -5.65
CA HIS A 198 51.25 1.63 -4.36
C HIS A 198 50.15 0.99 -3.53
N GLY A 199 50.19 -0.32 -3.41
CA GLY A 199 49.47 -1.06 -2.38
C GLY A 199 50.17 -0.87 -1.03
N HIS A 200 49.50 -0.17 -0.11
CA HIS A 200 49.64 -0.37 1.34
C HIS A 200 48.40 0.20 2.05
N GLY A 201 47.62 -0.66 2.72
CA GLY A 201 46.62 -0.28 3.74
C GLY A 201 45.33 0.40 3.28
N GLY A 202 45.32 1.12 2.15
CA GLY A 202 44.20 1.96 1.70
C GLY A 202 43.06 1.24 0.96
N GLY A 203 43.24 -0.02 0.56
CA GLY A 203 42.25 -0.72 -0.28
C GLY A 203 40.87 -0.88 0.35
N ARG A 204 40.79 -1.14 1.66
CA ARG A 204 39.50 -1.26 2.37
C ARG A 204 38.82 0.08 2.61
N GLU A 205 39.58 1.12 2.96
CA GLU A 205 39.01 2.47 3.14
C GLU A 205 38.56 3.06 1.81
N GLN A 206 39.34 2.84 0.74
CA GLN A 206 38.99 3.25 -0.61
C GLN A 206 37.78 2.48 -1.15
N HIS A 207 37.73 1.16 -0.95
CA HIS A 207 36.57 0.35 -1.34
C HIS A 207 35.31 0.77 -0.58
N LYS A 208 35.42 1.03 0.74
CA LYS A 208 34.30 1.59 1.51
C LYS A 208 33.86 2.96 0.99
N ALA A 209 34.78 3.82 0.57
CA ALA A 209 34.46 5.12 -0.02
C ALA A 209 33.72 4.96 -1.37
N TYR A 210 34.15 4.00 -2.20
CA TYR A 210 33.47 3.63 -3.44
C TYR A 210 32.05 3.13 -3.20
N LEU A 211 31.86 2.22 -2.24
CA LEU A 211 30.54 1.74 -1.84
C LEU A 211 29.63 2.89 -1.38
N LYS A 212 30.15 3.82 -0.59
CA LYS A 212 29.38 5.00 -0.14
C LYS A 212 28.91 5.86 -1.30
N GLN A 213 29.79 6.16 -2.25
CA GLN A 213 29.44 6.96 -3.42
C GLN A 213 28.40 6.24 -4.29
N TYR A 214 28.57 4.94 -4.52
CA TYR A 214 27.63 4.12 -5.26
C TYR A 214 26.25 4.04 -4.59
N PHE A 215 26.20 3.76 -3.28
CA PHE A 215 24.94 3.72 -2.54
C PHE A 215 24.26 5.08 -2.49
N SER A 216 25.01 6.19 -2.53
CA SER A 216 24.42 7.53 -2.65
C SER A 216 23.71 7.69 -4.00
N GLN A 217 24.34 7.31 -5.11
CA GLN A 217 23.70 7.35 -6.44
C GLN A 217 22.47 6.46 -6.51
N VAL A 218 22.55 5.23 -5.98
CA VAL A 218 21.41 4.32 -5.91
C VAL A 218 20.28 4.92 -5.06
N ALA A 219 20.60 5.44 -3.88
CA ALA A 219 19.59 6.00 -2.99
C ALA A 219 18.94 7.28 -3.54
N GLU A 220 19.66 8.08 -4.32
CA GLU A 220 19.12 9.24 -5.05
C GLU A 220 18.17 8.80 -6.16
N ALA A 221 18.57 7.84 -7.01
CA ALA A 221 17.72 7.32 -8.08
C ALA A 221 16.42 6.68 -7.53
N ILE A 222 16.53 5.95 -6.42
CA ILE A 222 15.36 5.33 -5.76
C ILE A 222 14.47 6.39 -5.10
N ALA A 223 15.04 7.42 -4.48
CA ALA A 223 14.25 8.52 -3.91
C ALA A 223 13.46 9.27 -5.00
N GLU A 224 14.09 9.53 -6.14
CA GLU A 224 13.43 10.14 -7.30
C GLU A 224 12.31 9.25 -7.87
N TYR A 225 12.57 7.94 -8.01
CA TYR A 225 11.58 6.98 -8.48
C TYR A 225 10.36 6.87 -7.56
N LEU A 226 10.58 6.79 -6.24
CA LEU A 226 9.50 6.62 -5.27
C LEU A 226 8.71 7.93 -5.06
N GLY A 227 9.36 9.08 -5.10
CA GLY A 227 8.72 10.38 -4.85
C GLY A 227 7.86 10.37 -3.58
N ASP A 228 6.58 10.70 -3.72
CA ASP A 228 5.60 10.76 -2.62
C ASP A 228 4.93 9.41 -2.29
N ALA A 229 5.45 8.30 -2.80
CA ALA A 229 4.95 6.97 -2.49
C ALA A 229 5.02 6.70 -0.98
N ARG A 230 3.93 6.17 -0.41
CA ARG A 230 3.76 5.98 1.04
C ARG A 230 4.12 4.59 1.56
N GLY A 231 4.44 3.67 0.66
CA GLY A 231 4.80 2.30 1.02
C GLY A 231 6.24 2.16 1.50
N PRO A 232 6.55 1.11 2.26
CA PRO A 232 7.89 0.92 2.77
C PRO A 232 8.86 0.35 1.75
N LEU A 233 10.12 0.71 1.89
CA LEU A 233 11.23 0.16 1.14
C LEU A 233 12.09 -0.71 2.06
N ILE A 234 12.21 -2.00 1.73
CA ILE A 234 13.01 -2.99 2.44
C ILE A 234 14.33 -3.18 1.70
N LEU A 235 15.45 -3.02 2.41
CA LEU A 235 16.77 -3.30 1.85
C LEU A 235 17.09 -4.79 1.96
N ALA A 236 17.49 -5.40 0.84
CA ALA A 236 18.02 -6.76 0.79
C ALA A 236 19.51 -6.70 0.42
N ALA A 237 20.38 -6.98 1.37
CA ALA A 237 21.81 -6.88 1.16
C ALA A 237 22.59 -7.73 2.17
N VAL A 238 23.87 -7.96 1.88
CA VAL A 238 24.82 -8.50 2.87
C VAL A 238 25.05 -7.52 4.02
N ASP A 239 25.29 -8.02 5.24
CA ASP A 239 25.26 -7.26 6.50
C ASP A 239 26.06 -5.96 6.50
N TYR A 240 27.24 -5.95 5.87
CA TYR A 240 28.11 -4.78 5.85
C TYR A 240 27.59 -3.64 4.95
N CYS A 241 26.69 -3.94 4.00
CA CYS A 241 26.07 -2.96 3.11
C CYS A 241 24.97 -2.17 3.82
N HIS A 242 24.20 -2.80 4.71
CA HIS A 242 23.08 -2.18 5.44
C HIS A 242 23.44 -0.83 6.07
N PRO A 243 24.44 -0.73 6.98
CA PRO A 243 24.75 0.55 7.62
C PRO A 243 25.23 1.62 6.63
N LEU A 244 25.91 1.22 5.55
CA LEU A 244 26.38 2.16 4.52
C LEU A 244 25.23 2.69 3.67
N PHE A 245 24.27 1.83 3.32
CA PHE A 245 23.11 2.21 2.54
C PHE A 245 22.15 3.08 3.36
N HIS A 246 21.93 2.76 4.64
CA HIS A 246 21.16 3.63 5.55
C HIS A 246 21.78 5.03 5.70
N GLU A 247 23.11 5.14 5.72
CA GLU A 247 23.79 6.44 5.71
C GLU A 247 23.51 7.21 4.42
N ALA A 248 23.56 6.55 3.27
CA ALA A 248 23.25 7.15 1.96
C ALA A 248 21.78 7.61 1.86
N ALA A 249 20.83 6.75 2.23
CA ALA A 249 19.40 7.03 2.20
C ALA A 249 18.99 8.27 3.01
N ARG A 250 19.64 8.49 4.17
CA ARG A 250 19.40 9.70 4.99
C ARG A 250 19.81 10.99 4.27
N HIS A 251 20.84 10.94 3.44
CA HIS A 251 21.31 12.11 2.70
C HIS A 251 20.52 12.35 1.41
N SER A 252 19.95 11.30 0.81
CA SER A 252 19.15 11.41 -0.42
C SER A 252 17.66 11.73 -0.19
N GLY A 253 17.22 11.83 1.07
CA GLY A 253 15.80 12.07 1.39
C GLY A 253 14.90 10.85 1.22
N LEU A 254 15.49 9.64 1.16
CA LEU A 254 14.76 8.38 1.05
C LEU A 254 14.14 8.00 2.41
N THR A 255 12.94 8.52 2.68
CA THR A 255 12.24 8.36 3.96
C THR A 255 11.53 7.03 4.15
N GLN A 256 11.25 6.32 3.05
CA GLN A 256 10.52 5.07 3.00
C GLN A 256 11.35 3.86 3.48
N LEU A 257 12.67 4.01 3.59
CA LEU A 257 13.57 2.92 3.96
C LEU A 257 13.34 2.47 5.41
N VAL A 258 12.94 1.21 5.58
CA VAL A 258 12.77 0.59 6.90
C VAL A 258 14.10 0.23 7.52
N ASN A 259 14.20 0.31 8.84
CA ASN A 259 15.45 0.02 9.57
C ASN A 259 15.85 -1.46 9.52
N GLU A 260 14.88 -2.37 9.49
CA GLU A 260 15.13 -3.80 9.36
C GLU A 260 15.15 -4.18 7.89
N GLY A 261 16.12 -5.01 7.49
CA GLY A 261 16.28 -5.45 6.10
C GLY A 261 16.46 -6.96 6.00
N ILE A 262 16.44 -7.46 4.76
CA ILE A 262 16.74 -8.87 4.47
C ILE A 262 18.27 -9.01 4.39
N GLU A 263 18.83 -9.85 5.26
CA GLU A 263 20.26 -10.16 5.26
C GLU A 263 20.59 -11.25 4.21
N GLY A 264 21.61 -10.99 3.40
CA GLY A 264 22.18 -11.93 2.44
C GLY A 264 22.03 -11.52 0.98
N ASN A 265 22.36 -12.47 0.10
CA ASN A 265 22.24 -12.30 -1.35
C ASN A 265 20.89 -12.89 -1.82
N VAL A 266 20.06 -12.06 -2.43
CA VAL A 266 18.70 -12.41 -2.90
C VAL A 266 18.60 -12.56 -4.42
N HIS A 267 19.71 -12.45 -5.15
CA HIS A 267 19.72 -12.41 -6.62
C HIS A 267 19.24 -13.70 -7.29
N TYR A 268 19.26 -14.81 -6.58
CA TYR A 268 18.76 -16.11 -7.08
C TYR A 268 17.33 -16.41 -6.63
N TRP A 269 16.68 -15.50 -5.90
CA TRP A 269 15.33 -15.70 -5.43
C TRP A 269 14.33 -15.41 -6.54
N SER A 270 13.29 -16.23 -6.58
CA SER A 270 12.10 -15.94 -7.37
C SER A 270 11.31 -14.78 -6.78
N ASP A 271 10.47 -14.14 -7.60
CA ASP A 271 9.56 -13.08 -7.17
C ASP A 271 8.66 -13.50 -5.98
N ALA A 272 8.26 -14.78 -5.96
CA ALA A 272 7.49 -15.37 -4.87
C ALA A 272 8.29 -15.47 -3.57
N GLU A 273 9.58 -15.83 -3.64
CA GLU A 273 10.47 -15.88 -2.47
C GLU A 273 10.76 -14.47 -1.93
N ILE A 274 10.97 -13.48 -2.81
CA ILE A 274 11.10 -12.07 -2.42
C ILE A 274 9.85 -11.62 -1.65
N HIS A 275 8.65 -11.88 -2.18
CA HIS A 275 7.41 -11.56 -1.50
C HIS A 275 7.27 -12.27 -0.15
N GLN A 276 7.50 -13.59 -0.12
CA GLN A 276 7.36 -14.40 1.10
C GLN A 276 8.26 -13.91 2.25
N ARG A 277 9.43 -13.35 1.93
CA ARG A 277 10.40 -12.86 2.94
C ARG A 277 10.15 -11.41 3.33
N ALA A 278 9.71 -10.58 2.40
CA ALA A 278 9.45 -9.16 2.65
C ALA A 278 8.10 -8.91 3.34
N TRP A 279 7.06 -9.67 2.99
CA TRP A 279 5.70 -9.43 3.46
C TRP A 279 5.56 -9.39 5.01
N PRO A 280 6.17 -10.30 5.79
CA PRO A 280 6.10 -10.22 7.25
C PRO A 280 6.69 -8.91 7.83
N MET A 281 7.67 -8.32 7.15
CA MET A 281 8.27 -7.03 7.57
C MET A 281 7.32 -5.87 7.29
N VAL A 282 6.60 -5.92 6.17
CA VAL A 282 5.54 -4.96 5.84
C VAL A 282 4.41 -5.03 6.86
N GLU A 283 3.96 -6.24 7.22
CA GLU A 283 2.94 -6.47 8.26
C GLU A 283 3.41 -5.95 9.62
N ALA A 284 4.66 -6.22 10.00
CA ALA A 284 5.24 -5.74 11.25
C ALA A 284 5.25 -4.21 11.31
N GLN A 285 5.60 -3.53 10.22
CA GLN A 285 5.62 -2.07 10.17
C GLN A 285 4.21 -1.46 10.19
N ALA A 286 3.23 -2.09 9.54
CA ALA A 286 1.84 -1.69 9.63
C ALA A 286 1.31 -1.84 11.07
N SER A 287 1.66 -2.93 11.76
CA SER A 287 1.39 -3.10 13.19
C SER A 287 2.09 -2.04 14.04
N GLU A 288 3.34 -1.71 13.74
CA GLU A 288 4.08 -0.67 14.48
C GLU A 288 3.41 0.70 14.32
N ARG A 289 2.82 1.01 13.15
CA ARG A 289 2.03 2.22 12.94
C ARG A 289 0.82 2.27 13.88
N VAL A 290 0.12 1.15 14.02
CA VAL A 290 -0.96 1.01 15.00
C VAL A 290 -0.45 1.18 16.44
N ASP A 291 0.66 0.54 16.79
CA ASP A 291 1.26 0.65 18.13
C ASP A 291 1.64 2.10 18.46
N ARG A 292 2.20 2.82 17.49
CA ARG A 292 2.52 4.25 17.63
C ARG A 292 1.27 5.11 17.81
N ALA A 293 0.19 4.81 17.08
CA ALA A 293 -1.08 5.51 17.23
C ALA A 293 -1.67 5.33 18.64
N LEU A 294 -1.63 4.10 19.16
CA LEU A 294 -2.08 3.79 20.53
C LEU A 294 -1.17 4.40 21.60
N ALA A 295 0.15 4.37 21.42
CA ALA A 295 1.07 5.05 22.33
C ALA A 295 0.85 6.58 22.33
N LEU A 296 0.56 7.17 21.16
CA LEU A 296 0.20 8.57 21.03
C LEU A 296 -1.13 8.88 21.73
N TRP A 297 -2.11 8.00 21.60
CA TRP A 297 -3.38 8.08 22.33
C TRP A 297 -3.15 8.09 23.83
N GLU A 298 -2.49 7.08 24.38
CA GLU A 298 -2.20 6.95 25.82
C GLU A 298 -1.46 8.18 26.38
N ARG A 299 -0.50 8.70 25.62
CA ARG A 299 0.26 9.89 26.01
C ARG A 299 -0.61 11.15 26.11
N ASN A 300 -1.65 11.26 25.30
CA ASN A 300 -2.53 12.43 25.23
C ASN A 300 -3.84 12.24 26.02
N PHE A 301 -4.14 11.01 26.42
CA PHE A 301 -5.31 10.69 27.22
C PHE A 301 -5.28 11.45 28.56
N GLY A 302 -6.41 12.06 28.92
CA GLY A 302 -6.53 12.90 30.13
C GLY A 302 -5.89 14.30 30.01
N LYS A 303 -5.32 14.68 28.87
CA LYS A 303 -4.73 16.03 28.64
C LYS A 303 -5.59 16.95 27.77
N GLY A 304 -6.81 16.52 27.41
CA GLY A 304 -7.72 17.28 26.53
C GLY A 304 -7.26 17.31 25.06
N ALA A 305 -6.37 16.41 24.66
CA ALA A 305 -5.85 16.29 23.29
C ALA A 305 -6.36 15.03 22.56
N VAL A 306 -7.34 14.34 23.17
CA VAL A 306 -8.08 13.22 22.58
C VAL A 306 -9.57 13.44 22.80
N GLU A 307 -10.39 12.90 21.90
CA GLU A 307 -11.85 12.94 21.98
C GLU A 307 -12.43 11.56 21.61
N ILE A 308 -13.54 11.18 22.23
CA ILE A 308 -14.27 9.93 21.98
C ILE A 308 -15.75 10.17 21.66
N ASP A 309 -16.27 11.37 21.94
CA ASP A 309 -17.63 11.74 21.64
C ASP A 309 -17.79 12.05 20.14
N LEU A 310 -18.65 11.29 19.47
CA LEU A 310 -18.88 11.39 18.03
C LEU A 310 -19.26 12.81 17.58
N ALA A 311 -20.20 13.46 18.27
CA ALA A 311 -20.68 14.79 17.89
C ALA A 311 -19.58 15.86 18.06
N GLN A 312 -18.67 15.68 19.02
CA GLN A 312 -17.49 16.52 19.13
C GLN A 312 -16.46 16.22 18.05
N ILE A 313 -16.19 14.94 17.77
CA ILE A 313 -15.26 14.53 16.71
C ILE A 313 -15.72 15.10 15.36
N ALA A 314 -16.98 14.91 14.99
CA ALA A 314 -17.57 15.39 13.74
C ALA A 314 -17.34 16.90 13.52
N ARG A 315 -17.57 17.73 14.54
CA ARG A 315 -17.27 19.17 14.50
C ARG A 315 -15.78 19.44 14.34
N MET A 316 -14.94 18.74 15.10
CA MET A 316 -13.48 18.92 15.04
C MET A 316 -12.89 18.48 13.70
N VAL A 317 -13.52 17.54 12.99
CA VAL A 317 -13.12 17.14 11.62
C VAL A 317 -13.33 18.31 10.66
N VAL A 318 -14.53 18.90 10.63
CA VAL A 318 -14.86 20.06 9.77
C VAL A 318 -13.98 21.28 10.09
N GLU A 319 -13.62 21.46 11.37
CA GLU A 319 -12.68 22.49 11.83
C GLU A 319 -11.22 22.19 11.47
N GLY A 320 -10.90 21.00 10.96
CA GLY A 320 -9.53 20.58 10.61
C GLY A 320 -8.64 20.35 11.83
N ARG A 321 -9.23 20.11 13.01
CA ARG A 321 -8.51 19.94 14.29
C ARG A 321 -8.13 18.51 14.59
N VAL A 322 -8.67 17.54 13.85
CA VAL A 322 -8.28 16.14 13.97
C VAL A 322 -6.93 15.93 13.29
N HIS A 323 -5.98 15.39 14.04
CA HIS A 323 -4.71 14.91 13.52
C HIS A 323 -4.83 13.47 13.07
N MET A 324 -5.43 12.62 13.90
CA MET A 324 -5.58 11.20 13.65
C MET A 324 -6.94 10.71 14.12
N LEU A 325 -7.66 10.00 13.26
CA LEU A 325 -8.89 9.29 13.58
C LEU A 325 -8.58 7.81 13.78
N LEU A 326 -9.02 7.26 14.90
CA LEU A 326 -8.97 5.85 15.23
C LEU A 326 -10.37 5.26 15.01
N LEU A 327 -10.45 4.22 14.19
CA LEU A 327 -11.69 3.55 13.85
C LEU A 327 -11.60 2.06 14.15
N ASP A 328 -12.65 1.52 14.75
CA ASP A 328 -12.86 0.10 14.86
C ASP A 328 -13.20 -0.48 13.47
N GLU A 329 -12.53 -1.56 13.08
CA GLU A 329 -12.81 -2.24 11.82
C GLU A 329 -14.26 -2.76 11.72
N GLU A 330 -14.93 -3.04 12.85
CA GLU A 330 -16.29 -3.62 12.89
C GLU A 330 -17.41 -2.66 13.34
N ALA A 331 -17.11 -1.56 14.03
CA ALA A 331 -18.14 -0.62 14.52
C ALA A 331 -18.71 0.29 13.41
N HIS A 332 -20.01 0.21 13.15
CA HIS A 332 -20.74 1.03 12.17
C HIS A 332 -21.72 1.96 12.85
N LEU A 333 -22.01 3.07 12.19
CA LEU A 333 -23.10 3.95 12.59
C LEU A 333 -23.88 4.43 11.39
N LEU A 334 -25.10 3.92 11.25
CA LEU A 334 -26.02 4.36 10.21
C LEU A 334 -26.50 5.78 10.52
N GLY A 335 -26.34 6.67 9.55
CA GLY A 335 -26.69 8.07 9.70
C GLY A 335 -26.28 8.94 8.52
N ASP A 336 -26.27 10.25 8.77
CA ASP A 336 -25.76 11.26 7.85
C ASP A 336 -24.81 12.20 8.60
N PHE A 337 -23.77 12.67 7.88
CA PHE A 337 -22.79 13.61 8.39
C PHE A 337 -22.81 14.89 7.55
N ASP A 338 -23.25 15.99 8.18
CA ASP A 338 -23.21 17.31 7.56
C ASP A 338 -21.76 17.83 7.53
N ARG A 339 -21.15 17.80 6.34
CA ARG A 339 -19.75 18.22 6.11
C ARG A 339 -19.52 19.72 6.28
N GLU A 340 -20.57 20.55 6.31
CA GLU A 340 -20.45 21.99 6.53
C GLU A 340 -20.58 22.35 8.02
N LEU A 341 -21.52 21.72 8.72
CA LEU A 341 -21.87 22.04 10.11
C LEU A 341 -21.21 21.10 11.13
N GLY A 342 -20.69 19.96 10.69
CA GLY A 342 -20.13 18.93 11.57
C GLY A 342 -21.19 18.24 12.42
N GLN A 343 -22.43 18.14 11.93
CA GLN A 343 -23.54 17.52 12.64
C GLN A 343 -23.71 16.07 12.19
N VAL A 344 -24.04 15.20 13.13
CA VAL A 344 -24.34 13.80 12.87
C VAL A 344 -25.80 13.54 13.18
N HIS A 345 -26.49 12.92 12.22
CA HIS A 345 -27.85 12.46 12.37
C HIS A 345 -27.86 10.93 12.33
N GLU A 346 -28.04 10.31 13.49
CA GLU A 346 -28.13 8.85 13.60
C GLU A 346 -29.50 8.35 13.11
N VAL A 347 -29.48 7.32 12.26
CA VAL A 347 -30.66 6.60 11.81
C VAL A 347 -30.75 5.31 12.63
N ASN A 348 -31.85 5.15 13.37
CA ASN A 348 -32.07 4.00 14.24
C ASN A 348 -33.08 3.02 13.61
N GLY A 349 -33.19 1.82 14.17
CA GLY A 349 -34.10 0.77 13.65
C GLY A 349 -35.60 1.13 13.69
N ASP A 350 -35.99 2.20 14.40
CA ASP A 350 -37.35 2.75 14.43
C ASP A 350 -37.58 3.89 13.42
N SER A 351 -36.55 4.30 12.68
CA SER A 351 -36.65 5.31 11.62
C SER A 351 -37.45 4.77 10.42
N ASP A 352 -38.09 5.65 9.65
CA ASP A 352 -38.89 5.24 8.49
C ASP A 352 -38.05 4.44 7.48
N GLU A 353 -38.66 3.51 6.75
CA GLU A 353 -37.96 2.63 5.80
C GLU A 353 -37.14 3.40 4.75
N VAL A 354 -37.57 4.61 4.41
CA VAL A 354 -36.85 5.52 3.51
C VAL A 354 -35.56 6.04 4.15
N ASP A 355 -35.59 6.46 5.40
CA ASP A 355 -34.40 6.97 6.11
C ASP A 355 -33.38 5.84 6.32
N GLN A 356 -33.83 4.61 6.57
CA GLN A 356 -32.95 3.45 6.69
C GLN A 356 -32.29 3.07 5.37
N ALA A 357 -33.00 3.20 4.24
CA ALA A 357 -32.46 2.91 2.91
C ALA A 357 -31.41 3.94 2.45
N MET A 358 -31.55 5.20 2.89
CA MET A 358 -30.63 6.29 2.55
C MET A 358 -29.49 6.49 3.56
N ALA A 359 -29.51 5.79 4.70
CA ALA A 359 -28.51 5.95 5.74
C ALA A 359 -27.13 5.49 5.27
N LYS A 360 -26.12 6.34 5.47
CA LYS A 360 -24.71 6.03 5.20
C LYS A 360 -24.02 5.60 6.48
N ASP A 361 -22.77 5.12 6.37
CA ASP A 361 -21.93 4.95 7.55
C ASP A 361 -21.24 6.27 7.90
N VAL A 362 -21.62 6.85 9.03
CA VAL A 362 -21.06 8.11 9.54
C VAL A 362 -19.54 7.97 9.77
N TYR A 363 -19.05 6.80 10.16
CA TYR A 363 -17.63 6.63 10.43
C TYR A 363 -16.79 6.66 9.16
N ASP A 364 -17.33 6.14 8.05
CA ASP A 364 -16.70 6.19 6.73
C ASP A 364 -16.62 7.65 6.24
N GLU A 365 -17.73 8.40 6.37
CA GLU A 365 -17.77 9.82 6.03
C GLU A 365 -16.77 10.66 6.84
N LEU A 366 -16.62 10.36 8.14
CA LEU A 366 -15.64 11.02 8.99
C LEU A 366 -14.20 10.66 8.60
N ALA A 367 -13.93 9.41 8.24
CA ALA A 367 -12.61 8.98 7.78
C ALA A 367 -12.18 9.78 6.54
N GLU A 368 -13.07 9.90 5.57
CA GLU A 368 -12.84 10.65 4.34
C GLU A 368 -12.56 12.13 4.63
N ALA A 369 -13.43 12.77 5.41
CA ALA A 369 -13.28 14.17 5.75
C ALA A 369 -11.98 14.45 6.52
N VAL A 370 -11.53 13.52 7.38
CA VAL A 370 -10.22 13.63 8.05
C VAL A 370 -9.07 13.57 7.04
N ILE A 371 -9.12 12.66 6.08
CA ILE A 371 -8.10 12.53 5.04
C ILE A 371 -8.06 13.80 4.16
N GLU A 372 -9.22 14.30 3.76
CA GLU A 372 -9.36 15.55 2.97
C GLU A 372 -8.76 16.75 3.72
N MET A 373 -8.96 16.81 5.03
CA MET A 373 -8.41 17.87 5.89
C MET A 373 -6.92 17.64 6.22
N GLY A 374 -6.28 16.61 5.67
CA GLY A 374 -4.86 16.30 5.86
C GLY A 374 -4.52 15.63 7.20
N GLY A 375 -5.52 15.03 7.87
CA GLY A 375 -5.32 14.12 8.98
C GLY A 375 -5.04 12.69 8.53
N GLU A 376 -4.77 11.82 9.49
CA GLU A 376 -4.55 10.40 9.27
C GLU A 376 -5.72 9.57 9.79
N VAL A 377 -5.99 8.43 9.16
CA VAL A 377 -6.94 7.44 9.65
C VAL A 377 -6.18 6.16 9.95
N VAL A 378 -6.42 5.60 11.13
CA VAL A 378 -5.87 4.32 11.59
C VAL A 378 -7.03 3.43 11.99
N VAL A 379 -7.18 2.33 11.25
CA VAL A 379 -8.19 1.30 11.53
C VAL A 379 -7.58 0.26 12.47
N LEU A 380 -8.33 -0.14 13.48
CA LEU A 380 -7.90 -1.00 14.57
C LEU A 380 -8.90 -2.15 14.74
N PRO A 381 -8.43 -3.37 15.07
CA PRO A 381 -9.30 -4.42 15.58
C PRO A 381 -10.02 -3.96 16.85
N ARG A 382 -11.25 -4.44 17.05
CA ARG A 382 -12.09 -4.07 18.19
C ARG A 382 -11.40 -4.27 19.54
N GLU A 383 -10.60 -5.32 19.69
CA GLU A 383 -9.88 -5.62 20.94
C GLU A 383 -8.78 -4.60 21.25
N ARG A 384 -8.31 -3.87 20.23
CA ARG A 384 -7.27 -2.85 20.34
C ARG A 384 -7.83 -1.44 20.42
N MET A 385 -9.14 -1.26 20.25
CA MET A 385 -9.77 0.06 20.29
C MET A 385 -9.74 0.65 21.70
N PRO A 386 -9.26 1.89 21.87
CA PRO A 386 -9.21 2.52 23.19
C PRO A 386 -10.56 3.08 23.66
N SER A 387 -11.55 3.17 22.77
CA SER A 387 -12.90 3.65 23.08
C SER A 387 -13.94 2.53 22.97
N GLN A 388 -15.06 2.68 23.71
CA GLN A 388 -16.15 1.70 23.67
C GLN A 388 -17.11 1.91 22.49
N THR A 389 -17.09 3.10 21.88
CA THR A 389 -17.93 3.50 20.74
C THR A 389 -17.39 3.00 19.40
N GLY A 390 -16.15 2.53 19.36
CA GLY A 390 -15.47 2.16 18.13
C GLY A 390 -14.89 3.36 17.35
N LEU A 391 -14.87 4.55 17.97
CA LEU A 391 -14.36 5.79 17.39
C LEU A 391 -13.50 6.55 18.39
N GLY A 392 -12.39 7.13 17.94
CA GLY A 392 -11.60 8.06 18.74
C GLY A 392 -10.81 9.04 17.88
N ALA A 393 -10.57 10.24 18.37
CA ALA A 393 -9.75 11.23 17.66
C ALA A 393 -8.59 11.70 18.53
N ILE A 394 -7.42 11.85 17.91
CA ILE A 394 -6.27 12.56 18.46
C ILE A 394 -6.22 13.92 17.78
N LEU A 395 -6.20 14.99 18.58
CA LEU A 395 -6.26 16.35 18.09
C LEU A 395 -4.88 16.88 17.71
N ARG A 396 -4.86 17.82 16.76
CA ARG A 396 -3.65 18.58 16.40
C ARG A 396 -3.14 19.34 17.62
N GLY A 397 -1.84 19.23 17.87
CA GLY A 397 -1.16 20.11 18.83
C GLY A 397 -1.11 21.54 18.28
N GLY A 398 -0.88 22.53 19.14
CA GLY A 398 -0.84 23.96 18.76
C GLY A 398 0.16 24.34 17.65
N ASP A 399 1.05 23.44 17.24
CA ASP A 399 2.06 23.63 16.19
C ASP A 399 1.82 22.80 14.92
N THR A 400 0.73 22.03 14.80
CA THR A 400 0.44 21.28 13.56
C THR A 400 -0.29 22.19 12.56
N PRO A 401 0.30 22.55 11.41
CA PRO A 401 -0.34 23.46 10.46
C PRO A 401 -1.67 22.89 9.95
N ILE A 402 -2.70 23.73 9.90
CA ILE A 402 -3.96 23.43 9.23
C ILE A 402 -3.74 23.72 7.74
N PRO A 403 -3.90 22.73 6.83
CA PRO A 403 -3.80 23.00 5.41
C PRO A 403 -4.88 24.03 5.03
N PRO A 404 -4.59 24.97 4.12
CA PRO A 404 -5.57 25.94 3.68
C PRO A 404 -6.78 25.21 3.07
N ARG A 405 -7.99 25.62 3.45
CA ARG A 405 -9.22 25.17 2.80
C ARG A 405 -9.13 25.50 1.29
N ALA A 406 -9.31 24.49 0.45
CA ALA A 406 -9.31 24.61 -1.00
C ALA A 406 -10.46 25.51 -1.50
#